data_AF-A0A971JUP6-F1
#
_entry.id   AF-A0A971JUP6-F1
#
_cell.length_a   1.000
_cell.length_b   1.000
_cell.length_c   1.000
_cell.angle_alpha   90.00
_cell.angle_beta   90.00
_cell.angle_gamma   90.00
#
_symmetry.space_group_name_H-M   'P 1'
#
loop_
_entity.id
_entity.type
_entity.pdbx_description
1 polymer ?
#
loop_
_entity_poly.entity_id
_entity_poly.type
_entity_poly.pdbx_seq_one_letter_code
_entity_poly.pdbx_strand_id
1 'polypeptide(L)'
;MAIAALVLAVLLAPLGFLLSLVSLGRIRRSRGRRKGTGLALTALVISIVVMVGLGVTAFGLSQGWFQHHNVDDWPSGDEHAIAQVIDRYEELYREGDADAICAELFTEQLREIVETEPDGCGSLLEGRVWYYQHDIEMTQVSVDGDTATTRVLENGVDLRVDLVRVDGEWRISFFTVLEDG
;
A
#
# COMPACT_ATOMS: atom_id res chain seq x y z
N MET A 1 18.20 0.80 -14.20
CA MET A 1 19.44 1.12 -13.44
C MET A 1 19.25 1.00 -11.92
N ALA A 2 18.12 1.44 -11.34
CA ALA A 2 17.87 1.39 -9.89
C ALA A 2 17.81 -0.04 -9.29
N ILE A 3 17.15 -0.97 -9.98
CA ILE A 3 16.98 -2.36 -9.49
C ILE A 3 18.32 -3.10 -9.41
N ALA A 4 19.18 -2.95 -10.43
CA ALA A 4 20.50 -3.59 -10.45
C ALA A 4 21.41 -3.08 -9.32
N ALA A 5 21.35 -1.79 -9.00
CA ALA A 5 22.09 -1.19 -7.88
C ALA A 5 21.56 -1.70 -6.53
N LEU A 6 20.25 -1.86 -6.39
CA LEU A 6 19.62 -2.39 -5.18
C LEU A 6 20.03 -3.86 -4.92
N VAL A 7 19.96 -4.70 -5.95
CA VAL A 7 20.37 -6.11 -5.88
C VAL A 7 21.86 -6.23 -5.54
N LEU A 8 22.71 -5.40 -6.15
CA LEU A 8 24.13 -5.37 -5.84
C LEU A 8 24.39 -4.94 -4.39
N ALA A 9 23.66 -3.94 -3.88
CA ALA A 9 23.79 -3.50 -2.49
C ALA A 9 23.37 -4.58 -1.48
N VAL A 10 22.27 -5.30 -1.77
CA VAL A 10 21.78 -6.41 -0.94
C VAL A 10 22.76 -7.59 -0.93
N LEU A 11 23.42 -7.89 -2.06
CA LEU A 11 24.41 -8.98 -2.15
C LEU A 11 25.76 -8.61 -1.52
N LEU A 12 26.19 -7.35 -1.62
CA LEU A 12 27.47 -6.90 -1.08
C LEU A 12 27.45 -6.68 0.44
N ALA A 13 26.30 -6.35 1.03
CA ALA A 13 26.15 -6.14 2.47
C ALA A 13 26.52 -7.38 3.34
N PRO A 14 26.00 -8.59 3.09
CA PRO A 14 26.40 -9.79 3.84
C PRO A 14 27.84 -10.19 3.55
N LEU A 15 28.35 -9.94 2.34
CA LEU A 15 29.74 -10.21 1.97
C LEU A 15 30.71 -9.30 2.74
N GLY A 16 30.39 -8.01 2.86
CA GLY A 16 31.13 -7.05 3.68
C GLY A 16 31.12 -7.41 5.16
N PHE A 17 29.96 -7.86 5.68
CA PHE A 17 29.84 -8.33 7.05
C PHE A 17 30.72 -9.56 7.32
N LEU A 18 30.70 -10.58 6.44
CA LEU A 18 31.53 -11.77 6.56
C LEU A 18 33.03 -11.44 6.50
N LEU A 19 33.46 -10.57 5.58
CA LEU A 19 34.84 -10.11 5.49
C LEU A 19 35.28 -9.36 6.76
N SER A 20 34.40 -8.56 7.36
CA SER A 20 34.67 -7.86 8.62
C SER A 20 34.89 -8.84 9.78
N LEU A 21 34.08 -9.90 9.90
CA LEU A 21 34.23 -10.93 10.92
C LEU A 21 35.53 -11.74 10.75
N VAL A 22 35.86 -12.11 9.50
CA VAL A 22 37.13 -12.79 9.18
C VAL A 22 38.32 -11.91 9.54
N SER A 23 38.25 -10.61 9.27
CA SER A 23 39.30 -9.65 9.61
C SER A 23 39.50 -9.54 11.13
N LEU A 24 38.41 -9.44 11.91
CA LEU A 24 38.43 -9.41 13.37
C LEU A 24 38.99 -10.70 13.96
N GLY A 25 38.62 -11.86 13.41
CA GLY A 25 39.14 -13.17 13.81
C GLY A 25 40.65 -13.32 13.57
N ARG A 26 41.16 -12.82 12.43
CA ARG A 26 42.61 -12.81 12.13
C ARG A 26 43.38 -11.84 13.03
N ILE A 27 42.85 -10.64 13.27
CA ILE A 27 43.48 -9.62 14.12
C ILE A 27 43.58 -10.11 15.57
N ARG A 28 42.56 -10.84 16.06
CA ARG A 28 42.58 -11.42 17.41
C ARG A 28 43.64 -12.52 17.56
N ARG A 29 43.98 -13.20 16.45
CA ARG A 29 45.04 -14.22 16.38
C ARG A 29 46.45 -13.63 16.28
N SER A 30 46.63 -12.48 15.61
CA SER A 30 47.91 -11.79 15.53
C SER A 30 48.06 -10.77 16.67
N ARG A 31 48.58 -11.22 17.82
CA ARG A 31 49.11 -10.31 18.86
C ARG A 31 50.28 -9.51 18.29
N GLY A 32 50.03 -8.38 17.62
CA GLY A 32 51.12 -7.49 17.21
C GLY A 32 50.88 -6.53 16.05
N ARG A 33 49.82 -5.71 16.04
CA ARG A 33 49.87 -4.32 15.52
C ARG A 33 48.52 -3.62 15.70
N ARG A 34 48.48 -2.64 16.60
CA ARG A 34 47.31 -1.80 16.94
C ARG A 34 46.81 -0.86 15.82
N LYS A 35 47.22 -1.02 14.56
CA LYS A 35 46.99 -0.02 13.51
C LYS A 35 45.78 -0.28 12.58
N GLY A 36 45.06 -1.39 12.74
CA GLY A 36 43.97 -1.79 11.82
C GLY A 36 42.58 -2.00 12.44
N THR A 37 42.44 -1.90 13.76
CA THR A 37 41.17 -2.16 14.47
C THR A 37 40.13 -1.07 14.25
N GLY A 38 40.53 0.20 14.06
CA GLY A 38 39.59 1.31 13.86
C GLY A 38 38.76 1.19 12.57
N LEU A 39 39.41 0.81 11.46
CA LEU A 39 38.74 0.64 10.16
C LEU A 39 37.80 -0.58 10.11
N ALA A 40 38.15 -1.66 10.81
CA ALA A 40 37.29 -2.85 10.88
C ALA A 40 36.03 -2.57 11.73
N LEU A 41 36.17 -1.76 12.79
CA LEU A 41 35.06 -1.40 13.66
C LEU A 41 34.08 -0.44 12.98
N THR A 42 34.59 0.55 12.23
CA THR A 42 33.74 1.45 11.44
C THR A 42 33.01 0.72 10.31
N ALA A 43 33.68 -0.20 9.60
CA ALA A 43 33.04 -1.02 8.58
C ALA A 43 31.89 -1.86 9.16
N LEU A 44 32.09 -2.46 10.33
CA LEU A 44 31.07 -3.26 11.00
C LEU A 44 29.86 -2.41 11.44
N VAL A 45 30.10 -1.21 11.99
CA VAL A 45 29.02 -0.29 12.39
C VAL A 45 28.22 0.16 11.16
N ILE A 46 28.89 0.53 10.07
CA ILE A 46 28.20 0.93 8.82
C ILE A 46 27.36 -0.23 8.27
N SER A 47 27.90 -1.45 8.25
CA SER A 47 27.14 -2.63 7.78
C SER A 47 25.90 -2.90 8.62
N ILE A 48 25.97 -2.74 9.94
CA ILE A 48 24.80 -2.91 10.83
C ILE A 48 23.77 -1.83 10.56
N VAL A 49 24.17 -0.56 10.46
CA VAL A 49 23.25 0.56 10.18
C VAL A 49 22.53 0.37 8.85
N VAL A 50 23.25 -0.06 7.80
CA VAL A 50 22.65 -0.33 6.49
C VAL A 50 21.69 -1.53 6.55
N MET A 51 22.05 -2.62 7.25
CA MET A 51 21.16 -3.78 7.40
C MET A 51 19.88 -3.42 8.15
N VAL A 52 19.98 -2.66 9.24
CA VAL A 52 18.82 -2.22 10.02
C VAL A 52 17.97 -1.25 9.19
N GLY A 53 18.59 -0.28 8.51
CA GLY A 53 17.87 0.67 7.67
C GLY A 53 17.11 0.00 6.53
N LEU A 54 17.75 -0.95 5.83
CA LEU A 54 17.11 -1.74 4.77
C LEU A 54 16.03 -2.69 5.32
N GLY A 55 16.26 -3.28 6.50
CA GLY A 55 15.26 -4.12 7.16
C GLY A 55 14.01 -3.35 7.56
N VAL A 56 14.18 -2.14 8.12
CA VAL A 56 13.06 -1.26 8.49
C VAL A 56 12.31 -0.75 7.26
N THR A 57 13.01 -0.39 6.18
CA THR A 57 12.34 0.03 4.94
C THR A 57 11.62 -1.12 4.25
N ALA A 58 12.23 -2.30 4.15
CA ALA A 58 11.56 -3.48 3.60
C ALA A 58 10.34 -3.90 4.45
N PHE A 59 10.47 -3.83 5.79
CA PHE A 59 9.35 -4.09 6.70
C PHE A 59 8.24 -3.04 6.55
N GLY A 60 8.58 -1.75 6.54
CA GLY A 60 7.61 -0.67 6.35
C GLY A 60 6.88 -0.76 5.00
N LEU A 61 7.60 -1.09 3.92
CA LEU A 61 7.00 -1.37 2.61
C LEU A 61 6.07 -2.59 2.64
N SER A 62 6.44 -3.66 3.35
CA SER A 62 5.57 -4.85 3.54
C SER A 62 4.38 -4.62 4.45
N GLN A 63 4.33 -3.49 5.17
CA GLN A 63 3.26 -3.12 6.08
C GLN A 63 2.50 -1.87 5.59
N GLY A 64 2.72 -1.44 4.34
CA GLY A 64 1.98 -0.31 3.76
C GLY A 64 2.31 1.06 4.35
N TRP A 65 3.41 1.24 5.09
CA TRP A 65 3.75 2.51 5.78
C TRP A 65 3.93 3.73 4.87
N PHE A 66 3.95 3.52 3.56
CA PHE A 66 4.06 4.57 2.55
C PHE A 66 2.81 4.65 1.64
N GLN A 67 1.73 3.93 1.97
CA GLN A 67 0.44 4.07 1.33
C GLN A 67 -0.32 5.21 2.02
N HIS A 68 -0.90 6.09 1.22
CA HIS A 68 -1.80 7.13 1.69
C HIS A 68 -3.18 6.49 1.90
N HIS A 69 -3.79 6.73 3.05
CA HIS A 69 -5.14 6.27 3.34
C HIS A 69 -6.07 7.46 3.42
N ASN A 70 -7.24 7.37 2.80
CA ASN A 70 -8.23 8.43 2.81
C ASN A 70 -8.66 8.77 4.25
N VAL A 71 -8.70 7.77 5.15
CA VAL A 71 -9.07 8.00 6.56
C VAL A 71 -8.18 8.99 7.31
N ASP A 72 -6.94 9.21 6.86
CA ASP A 72 -6.01 10.14 7.50
C ASP A 72 -6.45 11.61 7.30
N ASP A 73 -7.08 11.90 6.17
CA ASP A 73 -7.58 13.24 5.83
C ASP A 73 -8.99 13.51 6.40
N TRP A 74 -9.73 12.44 6.72
CA TRP A 74 -11.09 12.48 7.25
C TRP A 74 -11.13 11.79 8.62
N PRO A 75 -10.68 12.43 9.72
CA PRO A 75 -10.33 11.73 10.97
C PRO A 75 -11.52 11.34 11.87
N SER A 76 -12.75 11.78 11.57
CA SER A 76 -13.92 11.50 12.40
C SER A 76 -15.25 11.62 11.65
N GLY A 77 -16.32 11.11 12.23
CA GLY A 77 -17.68 11.30 11.71
C GLY A 77 -18.06 10.34 10.60
N ASP A 78 -19.08 10.70 9.83
CA ASP A 78 -19.54 9.90 8.70
C ASP A 78 -18.55 9.96 7.53
N GLU A 79 -17.87 11.10 7.36
CA GLU A 79 -16.80 11.28 6.40
C GLU A 79 -15.67 10.27 6.63
N HIS A 80 -15.31 10.01 7.89
CA HIS A 80 -14.34 8.97 8.24
C HIS A 80 -14.83 7.56 7.90
N ALA A 81 -16.09 7.25 8.20
CA ALA A 81 -16.67 5.96 7.88
C ALA A 81 -16.75 5.73 6.36
N ILE A 82 -17.03 6.78 5.58
CA ILE A 82 -17.02 6.73 4.11
C ILE A 82 -15.59 6.55 3.60
N ALA A 83 -14.62 7.27 4.16
CA ALA A 83 -13.21 7.10 3.82
C ALA A 83 -12.75 5.65 4.06
N GLN A 84 -13.19 5.01 5.15
CA GLN A 84 -12.94 3.58 5.41
C GLN A 84 -13.52 2.67 4.33
N VAL A 85 -14.72 2.96 3.82
CA VAL A 85 -15.34 2.20 2.73
C VAL A 85 -14.51 2.31 1.45
N ILE A 86 -14.03 3.51 1.12
CA ILE A 86 -13.18 3.74 -0.06
C ILE A 86 -11.81 3.05 0.10
N ASP A 87 -11.16 3.18 1.25
CA ASP A 87 -9.89 2.50 1.55
C ASP A 87 -10.04 0.97 1.49
N ARG A 88 -11.16 0.43 1.99
CA ARG A 88 -11.46 -1.00 1.92
C ARG A 88 -11.73 -1.47 0.50
N TYR A 89 -12.44 -0.68 -0.31
CA TYR A 89 -12.63 -0.96 -1.73
C TYR A 89 -11.28 -1.07 -2.44
N GLU A 90 -10.40 -0.10 -2.19
CA GLU A 90 -9.07 -0.07 -2.78
C GLU A 90 -8.20 -1.26 -2.33
N GLU A 91 -8.24 -1.62 -1.04
CA GLU A 91 -7.58 -2.80 -0.48
C GLU A 91 -8.05 -4.09 -1.18
N LEU A 92 -9.35 -4.36 -1.19
CA LEU A 92 -9.93 -5.56 -1.81
C LEU A 92 -9.62 -5.63 -3.31
N TYR A 93 -9.59 -4.48 -3.97
CA TYR A 93 -9.19 -4.38 -5.36
C TYR A 93 -7.69 -4.76 -5.52
N ARG A 94 -6.80 -4.34 -4.63
CA ARG A 94 -5.39 -4.79 -4.66
C ARG A 94 -5.24 -6.29 -4.37
N GLU A 95 -6.05 -6.83 -3.48
CA GLU A 95 -6.08 -8.26 -3.14
C GLU A 95 -6.67 -9.12 -4.27
N GLY A 96 -7.47 -8.51 -5.15
CA GLY A 96 -8.16 -9.19 -6.23
C GLY A 96 -9.43 -9.92 -5.78
N ASP A 97 -10.03 -9.50 -4.68
CA ASP A 97 -11.22 -10.13 -4.09
C ASP A 97 -12.49 -9.37 -4.50
N ALA A 98 -12.92 -9.62 -5.74
CA ALA A 98 -14.09 -8.97 -6.33
C ALA A 98 -15.41 -9.37 -5.62
N ASP A 99 -15.46 -10.61 -5.12
CA ASP A 99 -16.63 -11.13 -4.43
C ASP A 99 -16.83 -10.40 -3.10
N ALA A 100 -15.75 -10.16 -2.35
CA ALA A 100 -15.79 -9.34 -1.14
C ALA A 100 -16.22 -7.90 -1.44
N ILE A 101 -15.76 -7.28 -2.53
CA ILE A 101 -16.20 -5.93 -2.92
C ILE A 101 -17.72 -5.88 -3.05
N CYS A 102 -18.30 -6.80 -3.83
CA CYS A 102 -19.74 -6.87 -4.04
C CYS A 102 -20.53 -7.20 -2.77
N ALA A 103 -20.03 -8.11 -1.93
CA ALA A 103 -20.75 -8.56 -0.74
C ALA A 103 -20.66 -7.59 0.44
N GLU A 104 -19.48 -7.01 0.66
CA GLU A 104 -19.18 -6.15 1.82
C GLU A 104 -19.53 -4.69 1.54
N LEU A 105 -19.26 -4.19 0.33
CA LEU A 105 -19.25 -2.75 0.08
C LEU A 105 -20.45 -2.27 -0.73
N PHE A 106 -21.01 -3.12 -1.59
CA PHE A 106 -22.12 -2.70 -2.44
C PHE A 106 -23.47 -2.86 -1.74
N THR A 107 -24.41 -2.03 -2.15
CA THR A 107 -25.83 -2.30 -1.92
C THR A 107 -26.28 -3.52 -2.72
N GLU A 108 -27.35 -4.16 -2.28
CA GLU A 108 -27.97 -5.29 -3.00
C GLU A 108 -28.28 -4.91 -4.46
N GLN A 109 -28.83 -3.71 -4.67
CA GLN A 109 -29.20 -3.23 -6.00
C GLN A 109 -27.98 -3.05 -6.91
N LEU A 110 -26.89 -2.48 -6.41
CA LEU A 110 -25.67 -2.34 -7.20
C LEU A 110 -25.05 -3.71 -7.49
N ARG A 111 -25.05 -4.61 -6.51
CA ARG A 111 -24.59 -5.99 -6.70
C ARG A 111 -25.37 -6.69 -7.81
N GLU A 112 -26.71 -6.63 -7.79
CA GLU A 112 -27.54 -7.23 -8.83
C GLU A 112 -27.22 -6.69 -10.23
N ILE A 113 -26.93 -5.39 -10.35
CA ILE A 113 -26.52 -4.78 -11.63
C ILE A 113 -25.19 -5.38 -12.09
N VAL A 114 -24.18 -5.38 -11.23
CA VAL A 114 -22.84 -5.89 -11.54
C VAL A 114 -22.86 -7.39 -11.84
N GLU A 115 -23.69 -8.16 -11.14
CA GLU A 115 -23.88 -9.60 -11.38
C GLU A 115 -24.49 -9.92 -12.75
N THR A 116 -25.08 -8.94 -13.44
CA THR A 116 -25.58 -9.13 -14.81
C THR A 116 -24.50 -9.07 -15.88
N GLU A 117 -23.29 -8.58 -15.53
CA GLU A 117 -22.14 -8.58 -16.44
C GLU A 117 -21.63 -10.02 -16.70
N PRO A 118 -20.95 -10.28 -17.83
CA PRO A 118 -20.51 -11.62 -18.22
C PRO A 118 -19.69 -12.39 -17.15
N ASP A 119 -18.90 -11.66 -16.34
CA ASP A 119 -18.09 -12.20 -15.23
C ASP A 119 -18.62 -11.78 -13.85
N GLY A 120 -19.82 -11.22 -13.78
CA GLY A 120 -20.43 -10.71 -12.56
C GLY A 120 -19.48 -9.74 -11.81
N CYS A 121 -19.29 -9.98 -10.52
CA CYS A 121 -18.33 -9.20 -9.71
C CYS A 121 -16.89 -9.30 -10.19
N GLY A 122 -16.50 -10.41 -10.83
CA GLY A 122 -15.16 -10.56 -11.43
C GLY A 122 -14.86 -9.53 -12.51
N SER A 123 -15.90 -9.00 -13.18
CA SER A 123 -15.77 -7.96 -14.21
C SER A 123 -15.15 -6.66 -13.66
N LEU A 124 -15.33 -6.36 -12.36
CA LEU A 124 -14.71 -5.22 -11.69
C LEU A 124 -13.18 -5.27 -11.74
N LEU A 125 -12.62 -6.47 -11.92
CA LEU A 125 -11.19 -6.68 -11.99
C LEU A 125 -10.68 -6.99 -13.41
N GLU A 126 -11.58 -6.97 -14.39
CA GLU A 126 -11.24 -7.26 -15.78
C GLU A 126 -10.30 -6.17 -16.34
N GLY A 127 -9.24 -6.58 -17.03
CA GLY A 127 -8.21 -5.67 -17.53
C GLY A 127 -7.04 -5.38 -16.57
N ARG A 128 -7.00 -5.99 -15.37
CA ARG A 128 -5.87 -5.82 -14.45
C ARG A 128 -4.63 -6.64 -14.81
N VAL A 129 -3.57 -5.89 -15.12
CA VAL A 129 -2.17 -6.34 -15.10
C VAL A 129 -1.67 -6.13 -13.67
N TRP A 130 -1.15 -7.16 -13.02
CA TRP A 130 -0.50 -7.22 -11.69
C TRP A 130 0.60 -6.15 -11.40
N TYR A 131 0.78 -5.18 -12.29
CA TYR A 131 1.76 -4.12 -12.27
C TYR A 131 1.20 -2.73 -11.91
N TYR A 132 -0.11 -2.50 -12.08
CA TYR A 132 -0.72 -1.20 -11.75
C TYR A 132 -1.12 -1.17 -10.26
N GLN A 133 -0.56 -0.21 -9.53
CA GLN A 133 -1.06 0.14 -8.19
C GLN A 133 -2.41 0.82 -8.40
N HIS A 134 -3.46 0.23 -7.85
CA HIS A 134 -4.74 0.90 -7.76
C HIS A 134 -4.66 1.94 -6.63
N ASP A 135 -4.88 3.19 -7.02
CA ASP A 135 -4.81 4.36 -6.16
C ASP A 135 -6.12 5.14 -6.27
N ILE A 136 -6.76 5.39 -5.12
CA ILE A 136 -8.00 6.17 -5.01
C ILE A 136 -7.82 7.27 -3.96
N GLU A 137 -7.90 8.53 -4.41
CA GLU A 137 -7.86 9.70 -3.54
C GLU A 137 -9.25 10.33 -3.42
N MET A 138 -9.75 10.50 -2.20
CA MET A 138 -11.03 11.13 -1.91
C MET A 138 -10.85 12.64 -1.75
N THR A 139 -11.39 13.40 -2.70
CA THR A 139 -11.17 14.85 -2.80
C THR A 139 -12.27 15.69 -2.16
N GLN A 140 -13.49 15.14 -2.08
CA GLN A 140 -14.64 15.81 -1.51
C GLN A 140 -15.65 14.78 -1.00
N VAL A 141 -16.29 15.05 0.13
CA VAL A 141 -17.42 14.26 0.63
C VAL A 141 -18.53 15.19 1.12
N SER A 142 -19.78 14.79 0.89
CA SER A 142 -20.99 15.48 1.37
C SER A 142 -21.96 14.43 1.91
N VAL A 143 -22.39 14.60 3.15
CA VAL A 143 -23.32 13.69 3.84
C VAL A 143 -24.65 14.39 4.08
N ASP A 144 -25.76 13.74 3.72
CA ASP A 144 -27.12 14.20 3.95
C ASP A 144 -27.96 13.08 4.58
N GLY A 145 -27.91 12.99 5.91
CA GLY A 145 -28.62 11.96 6.66
C GLY A 145 -28.11 10.55 6.35
N ASP A 146 -28.93 9.78 5.63
CA ASP A 146 -28.65 8.38 5.26
C ASP A 146 -28.10 8.25 3.83
N THR A 147 -27.78 9.35 3.16
CA THR A 147 -27.11 9.35 1.86
C THR A 147 -25.82 10.17 1.91
N ALA A 148 -24.88 9.83 1.05
CA ALA A 148 -23.67 10.60 0.87
C ALA A 148 -23.21 10.55 -0.59
N THR A 149 -22.51 11.60 -1.00
CA THR A 149 -21.82 11.66 -2.29
C THR A 149 -20.37 12.02 -2.02
N THR A 150 -19.46 11.27 -2.62
CA THR A 150 -18.03 11.56 -2.58
C THR A 150 -17.46 11.66 -3.98
N ARG A 151 -16.46 12.51 -4.15
CA ARG A 151 -15.68 12.65 -5.38
C ARG A 151 -14.31 12.03 -5.14
N VAL A 152 -13.93 11.10 -6.00
CA VAL A 152 -12.65 10.40 -5.92
C VAL A 152 -11.88 10.54 -7.22
N LEU A 153 -10.56 10.57 -7.12
CA LEU A 153 -9.64 10.46 -8.24
C LEU A 153 -9.09 9.04 -8.25
N GLU A 154 -9.60 8.20 -9.15
CA GLU A 154 -9.17 6.81 -9.30
C GLU A 154 -8.22 6.71 -10.49
N ASN A 155 -6.93 6.50 -10.24
CA ASN A 155 -5.90 6.41 -11.28
C ASN A 155 -5.90 7.58 -12.29
N GLY A 156 -6.26 8.78 -11.82
CA GLY A 156 -6.36 10.00 -12.63
C GLY A 156 -7.71 10.19 -13.34
N VAL A 157 -8.68 9.28 -13.14
CA VAL A 157 -10.05 9.43 -13.61
C VAL A 157 -10.91 9.97 -12.48
N ASP A 158 -11.66 11.03 -12.76
CA ASP A 158 -12.54 11.65 -11.79
C ASP A 158 -13.88 10.94 -11.73
N LEU A 159 -14.25 10.50 -10.55
CA LEU A 159 -15.45 9.71 -10.30
C LEU A 159 -16.26 10.33 -9.17
N ARG A 160 -17.57 10.24 -9.29
CA ARG A 160 -18.51 10.43 -8.20
C ARG A 160 -18.98 9.06 -7.71
N VAL A 161 -18.87 8.83 -6.41
CA VAL A 161 -19.40 7.64 -5.73
C VAL A 161 -20.58 8.07 -4.87
N ASP A 162 -21.73 7.46 -5.11
CA ASP A 162 -22.94 7.67 -4.31
C ASP A 162 -23.07 6.53 -3.29
N LEU A 163 -23.23 6.87 -2.02
CA LEU A 163 -23.34 5.94 -0.91
C LEU A 163 -24.68 6.12 -0.18
N VAL A 164 -25.18 5.03 0.39
CA VAL A 164 -26.38 5.01 1.23
C VAL A 164 -26.13 4.20 2.49
N ARG A 165 -26.78 4.57 3.59
CA ARG A 165 -26.70 3.84 4.84
C ARG A 165 -27.70 2.67 4.82
N VAL A 166 -27.20 1.45 5.01
CA VAL A 166 -27.98 0.22 5.12
C VAL A 166 -27.61 -0.43 6.44
N ASP A 167 -28.60 -0.64 7.31
CA ASP A 167 -28.41 -1.26 8.64
C ASP A 167 -27.32 -0.61 9.52
N GLY A 168 -27.11 0.70 9.34
CA GLY A 168 -26.11 1.48 10.08
C GLY A 168 -24.75 1.60 9.39
N GLU A 169 -24.51 0.83 8.33
CA GLU A 169 -23.25 0.82 7.57
C GLU A 169 -23.40 1.59 6.25
N TRP A 170 -22.33 2.27 5.83
CA TRP A 170 -22.29 2.91 4.51
C TRP A 170 -22.02 1.87 3.43
N ARG A 171 -22.84 1.87 2.38
CA ARG A 171 -22.72 0.99 1.22
C ARG A 171 -22.71 1.82 -0.06
N ILE A 172 -21.90 1.40 -1.03
CA ILE A 172 -21.85 2.03 -2.35
C ILE A 172 -23.10 1.64 -3.12
N SER A 173 -23.83 2.65 -3.57
CA SER A 173 -25.03 2.50 -4.39
C SER A 173 -24.74 2.68 -5.88
N PHE A 174 -23.78 3.53 -6.24
CA PHE A 174 -23.51 3.82 -7.65
C PHE A 174 -22.17 4.52 -7.86
N PHE A 175 -21.62 4.37 -9.08
CA PHE A 175 -20.46 5.10 -9.57
C PHE A 175 -20.83 5.93 -10.80
N THR A 176 -20.29 7.13 -10.95
CA THR A 176 -20.48 7.98 -12.12
C THR A 176 -19.14 8.57 -12.53
N VAL A 177 -18.71 8.32 -13.77
CA VAL A 177 -17.55 9.01 -14.35
C VAL A 177 -17.92 10.47 -14.58
N LEU A 178 -17.07 11.40 -14.11
CA LEU A 178 -17.23 12.82 -14.35
C LEU A 178 -16.40 13.20 -15.58
N GLU A 179 -17.06 13.55 -16.68
CA GLU A 179 -16.35 14.06 -17.87
C GLU A 179 -15.90 15.52 -17.62
N ASP A 180 -14.66 15.84 -17.97
CA ASP A 180 -14.17 17.21 -18.05
C ASP A 180 -15.01 17.96 -19.10
N GLY A 181 -15.79 18.95 -18.66
CA GLY A 181 -16.62 19.80 -19.52
C GLY A 181 -15.85 20.76 -20.42
#